data_AF-A0A1Y1RQP8-F1
#
_entry.id   AF-A0A1Y1RQP8-F1
#
_cell.length_a   1.000
_cell.length_b   1.000
_cell.length_c   1.000
_cell.angle_alpha   90.00
_cell.angle_beta   90.00
_cell.angle_gamma   90.00
#
_symmetry.space_group_name_H-M   'P 1'
#
loop_
_entity.id
_entity.type
_entity.pdbx_description
1 polymer ?
#
loop_
_entity_poly.entity_id
_entity_poly.type
_entity_poly.pdbx_seq_one_letter_code
_entity_poly.pdbx_strand_id
1 'polypeptide(L)'
;MDPIKSNSTDRFVLVFDTDNSKIREDLAPSLLQADGFPTDQYFPRLGIAVVGGDNLDFEALEAHCGERQIPLTVRPETKYYALSEPPYDDTAKLTWGLQAIRAELSSATGAGIRVAVLDTGFHTGHPDFAGRTVVAESFIEDEGPEDLHGHGTHCIGTACGPRSRSGGPGYGVAPAAEIYSGKVLDVNGRAQIRQF
;
A
#
# COMPACT_ATOMS: atom_id res chain seq x y z
N MET A 1 10.62 -24.73 21.35
CA MET A 1 10.38 -24.20 20.00
C MET A 1 11.15 -25.11 19.07
N ASP A 2 10.47 -25.79 18.16
CA ASP A 2 11.14 -26.66 17.21
C ASP A 2 11.80 -25.81 16.11
N PRO A 3 13.03 -26.14 15.69
CA PRO A 3 13.71 -25.41 14.61
C PRO A 3 12.92 -25.57 13.30
N ILE A 4 12.71 -24.46 12.61
CA ILE A 4 12.01 -24.42 11.32
C ILE A 4 12.89 -25.17 10.30
N LYS A 5 12.51 -26.40 9.94
CA LYS A 5 13.12 -27.14 8.83
C LYS A 5 12.45 -26.70 7.53
N SER A 6 13.22 -26.15 6.57
CA SER A 6 12.66 -25.78 5.26
C SER A 6 12.38 -27.03 4.43
N ASN A 7 11.18 -27.12 3.85
CA ASN A 7 10.93 -27.99 2.71
C ASN A 7 11.27 -27.23 1.41
N SER A 8 11.63 -27.97 0.36
CA SER A 8 12.06 -27.48 -0.97
C SER A 8 11.14 -26.44 -1.67
N THR A 9 9.91 -26.25 -1.17
CA THR A 9 8.91 -25.32 -1.71
C THR A 9 8.61 -24.12 -0.81
N ASP A 10 9.16 -24.07 0.40
CA ASP A 10 8.85 -23.02 1.36
C ASP A 10 9.71 -21.77 1.10
N ARG A 11 9.03 -20.63 1.00
CA ARG A 11 9.65 -19.31 0.88
C ARG A 11 9.53 -18.58 2.22
N PHE A 12 10.52 -17.76 2.53
CA PHE A 12 10.62 -17.00 3.76
C PHE A 12 10.92 -15.53 3.44
N VAL A 13 10.38 -14.64 4.26
CA VAL A 13 10.67 -13.23 4.27
C VAL A 13 11.59 -12.94 5.46
N LEU A 14 12.77 -12.42 5.16
CA LEU A 14 13.76 -11.95 6.11
C LEU A 14 13.64 -10.42 6.18
N VAL A 15 13.44 -9.87 7.37
CA VAL A 15 13.34 -8.42 7.59
C VAL A 15 14.45 -7.98 8.52
N PHE A 16 15.32 -7.11 8.01
CA PHE A 16 16.37 -6.43 8.76
C PHE A 16 15.80 -5.11 9.29
N ASP A 17 15.19 -5.16 10.48
CA ASP A 17 14.38 -4.08 11.05
C ASP A 17 15.24 -2.98 11.68
N THR A 18 15.84 -2.16 10.82
CA THR A 18 16.73 -1.06 11.21
C THR A 18 16.59 0.13 10.27
N ASP A 19 16.81 1.34 10.79
CA ASP A 19 16.91 2.57 10.01
C ASP A 19 18.31 2.77 9.39
N ASN A 20 19.32 2.00 9.84
CA ASN A 20 20.71 2.14 9.42
C ASN A 20 20.95 1.60 8.01
N SER A 21 21.22 2.51 7.06
CA SER A 21 21.47 2.17 5.66
C SER A 21 22.70 1.29 5.46
N LYS A 22 23.77 1.43 6.26
CA LYS A 22 24.94 0.54 6.13
C LYS A 22 24.61 -0.91 6.47
N ILE A 23 23.70 -1.12 7.43
CA ILE A 23 23.24 -2.47 7.76
C ILE A 23 22.43 -3.04 6.59
N ARG A 24 21.45 -2.29 6.08
CA ARG A 24 20.59 -2.78 5.00
C ARG A 24 21.28 -2.86 3.65
N GLU A 25 22.19 -1.96 3.32
CA GLU A 25 22.75 -1.87 1.96
C GLU A 25 24.05 -2.64 1.81
N ASP A 26 24.83 -2.80 2.89
CA ASP A 26 26.14 -3.46 2.84
C ASP A 26 26.19 -4.76 3.67
N LEU A 27 25.90 -4.66 4.97
CA LEU A 27 26.18 -5.77 5.90
C LEU A 27 25.22 -6.94 5.75
N ALA A 28 23.92 -6.67 5.67
CA ALA A 28 22.88 -7.69 5.53
C ALA A 28 23.02 -8.52 4.24
N PRO A 29 23.15 -7.94 3.03
CA PRO A 29 23.34 -8.75 1.82
C PRO A 29 24.67 -9.50 1.81
N SER A 30 25.74 -8.91 2.37
CA SER A 30 27.04 -9.59 2.50
C SER A 30 26.94 -10.80 3.44
N LEU A 31 26.22 -10.66 4.56
CA LEU A 31 26.01 -11.74 5.51
C LEU A 31 25.15 -12.86 4.92
N LEU A 32 24.06 -12.51 4.23
CA LEU A 32 23.23 -13.48 3.52
C LEU A 32 24.05 -14.29 2.52
N GLN A 33 24.88 -13.62 1.71
CA GLN A 33 25.75 -14.29 0.75
C GLN A 33 26.77 -15.21 1.43
N ALA A 34 27.38 -14.76 2.54
CA ALA A 34 28.34 -15.55 3.31
C ALA A 34 27.70 -16.80 3.93
N ASP A 35 26.45 -16.69 4.39
CA ASP A 35 25.67 -17.77 5.00
C ASP A 35 24.93 -18.63 3.95
N GLY A 36 25.19 -18.41 2.65
CA GLY A 36 24.66 -19.23 1.57
C GLY A 36 23.20 -18.94 1.21
N PHE A 37 22.62 -17.85 1.71
CA PHE A 37 21.28 -17.41 1.34
C PHE A 37 21.28 -16.73 -0.05
N PRO A 38 20.24 -16.97 -0.87
CA PRO A 38 20.11 -16.29 -2.14
C PRO A 38 19.82 -14.79 -1.92
N THR A 39 20.41 -13.95 -2.78
CA THR A 39 20.31 -12.48 -2.69
C THR A 39 19.67 -11.85 -3.93
N ASP A 40 19.14 -12.67 -4.86
CA ASP A 40 18.45 -12.23 -6.08
C ASP A 40 17.19 -11.40 -5.79
N GLN A 41 16.53 -11.68 -4.66
CA GLN A 41 15.35 -10.96 -4.18
C GLN A 41 15.64 -10.23 -2.86
N TYR A 42 16.79 -9.57 -2.82
CA TYR A 42 17.12 -8.62 -1.77
C TYR A 42 16.71 -7.19 -2.17
N PHE A 43 16.08 -6.47 -1.24
CA PHE A 43 15.61 -5.09 -1.40
C PHE A 43 16.38 -4.17 -0.43
N PRO A 44 17.55 -3.64 -0.82
CA PRO A 44 18.47 -2.92 0.08
C PRO A 44 17.85 -1.72 0.80
N ARG A 45 16.99 -0.96 0.11
CA ARG A 45 16.33 0.21 0.71
C ARG A 45 15.34 -0.17 1.83
N LEU A 46 14.77 -1.37 1.75
CA LEU A 46 13.78 -1.87 2.71
C LEU A 46 14.41 -2.79 3.76
N GLY A 47 15.62 -3.33 3.49
CA GLY A 47 16.20 -4.36 4.33
C GLY A 47 15.37 -5.64 4.32
N ILE A 48 14.81 -6.01 3.17
CA ILE A 48 13.96 -7.20 3.04
C ILE A 48 14.62 -8.17 2.07
N ALA A 49 14.68 -9.45 2.43
CA ALA A 49 15.03 -10.52 1.52
C ALA A 49 13.87 -11.50 1.40
N VAL A 50 13.59 -11.99 0.20
CA VAL A 50 12.71 -13.15 0.01
C VAL A 50 13.55 -14.33 -0.44
N VAL A 51 13.64 -15.35 0.40
CA VAL A 51 14.52 -16.51 0.20
C VAL A 51 13.69 -17.78 0.11
N GLY A 52 14.13 -18.71 -0.71
CA GLY A 52 13.54 -20.05 -0.81
C GLY A 52 14.58 -21.00 -1.37
N GLY A 53 14.51 -22.26 -0.96
CA GLY A 53 15.47 -23.28 -1.36
C GLY A 53 15.73 -24.30 -0.25
N ASP A 54 16.45 -25.35 -0.64
CA ASP A 54 16.88 -26.41 0.26
C ASP A 54 18.11 -25.97 1.07
N ASN A 55 18.25 -26.49 2.29
CA ASN A 55 19.41 -26.31 3.17
C ASN A 55 19.67 -24.86 3.64
N LEU A 56 18.63 -24.06 3.81
CA LEU A 56 18.75 -22.75 4.47
C LEU A 56 18.88 -22.92 5.99
N ASP A 57 19.98 -22.45 6.55
CA ASP A 57 20.26 -22.52 8.00
C ASP A 57 19.89 -21.20 8.68
N PHE A 58 18.61 -21.09 9.06
CA PHE A 58 18.09 -19.90 9.75
C PHE A 58 18.67 -19.74 11.15
N GLU A 59 19.03 -20.82 11.83
CA GLU A 59 19.58 -20.78 13.19
C GLU A 59 20.99 -20.16 13.18
N ALA A 60 21.83 -20.58 12.23
CA ALA A 60 23.14 -19.98 12.02
C ALA A 60 23.03 -18.49 11.64
N LEU A 61 22.11 -18.14 10.72
CA LEU A 61 21.89 -16.75 10.31
C LEU A 61 21.44 -15.87 11.49
N GLU A 62 20.49 -16.35 12.30
CA GLU A 62 20.01 -15.63 13.49
C GLU A 62 21.14 -15.43 14.51
N ALA A 63 21.99 -16.45 14.73
CA ALA A 63 23.15 -16.35 15.60
C ALA A 63 24.16 -15.31 15.10
N HIS A 64 24.53 -15.35 13.81
CA HIS A 64 25.45 -14.39 13.21
C HIS A 64 24.91 -12.96 13.23
N CYS A 65 23.60 -12.78 13.01
CA CYS A 65 22.94 -11.49 13.15
C CYS A 65 22.98 -10.99 14.61
N GLY A 66 22.72 -11.87 15.58
CA GLY A 66 22.77 -11.57 17.00
C GLY A 66 24.14 -11.08 17.47
N GLU A 67 25.22 -11.75 17.05
CA GLU A 67 26.62 -11.35 17.33
C GLU A 67 26.96 -9.96 16.79
N ARG A 68 26.36 -9.58 15.65
CA ARG A 68 26.60 -8.31 14.96
C ARG A 68 25.57 -7.24 15.31
N GLN A 69 24.65 -7.54 16.24
CA GLN A 69 23.53 -6.67 16.63
C GLN A 69 22.66 -6.24 15.44
N ILE A 70 22.48 -7.14 14.47
CA ILE A 70 21.62 -6.93 13.31
C ILE A 70 20.22 -7.44 13.67
N PRO A 71 19.19 -6.57 13.73
CA PRO A 71 17.83 -6.98 14.07
C PRO A 71 17.20 -7.75 12.92
N LEU A 72 17.18 -9.08 13.02
CA LEU A 72 16.59 -9.96 12.02
C LEU A 72 15.24 -10.52 12.49
N THR A 73 14.27 -10.49 11.59
CA THR A 73 13.00 -11.19 11.72
C THR A 73 12.82 -12.15 10.55
N VAL A 74 12.69 -13.45 10.84
CA VAL A 74 12.40 -14.49 9.85
C VAL A 74 10.93 -14.89 9.91
N ARG A 75 10.21 -14.85 8.78
CA ARG A 75 8.80 -15.29 8.71
C ARG A 75 8.56 -16.13 7.47
N PRO A 76 7.69 -17.16 7.52
CA PRO A 76 7.22 -17.81 6.30
C PRO A 76 6.54 -16.80 5.36
N GLU A 77 6.73 -16.96 4.06
CA GLU A 77 6.02 -16.18 3.05
C GLU A 77 4.51 -16.39 3.21
N THR A 78 3.78 -15.32 3.50
CA THR A 78 2.33 -15.38 3.60
C THR A 78 1.74 -15.30 2.20
N LYS A 79 1.18 -16.40 1.73
CA LYS A 79 0.45 -16.45 0.46
C LYS A 79 -1.02 -16.12 0.72
N TYR A 80 -1.48 -15.01 0.16
CA TYR A 80 -2.90 -14.67 0.13
C TYR A 80 -3.48 -15.17 -1.19
N TYR A 81 -4.51 -16.00 -1.09
CA TYR A 81 -5.34 -16.38 -2.23
C TYR A 81 -6.68 -15.66 -2.09
N ALA A 82 -7.19 -15.12 -3.19
CA ALA A 82 -8.59 -14.74 -3.23
C ALA A 82 -9.41 -16.01 -2.96
N LEU A 83 -10.20 -16.02 -1.87
CA LEU A 83 -10.94 -17.19 -1.43
C LEU A 83 -11.99 -17.64 -2.45
N SER A 84 -12.40 -16.73 -3.32
CA SER A 84 -13.24 -16.87 -4.51
C SER A 84 -13.40 -15.47 -5.13
N GLU A 85 -14.18 -15.32 -6.20
CA GLU A 85 -14.82 -14.02 -6.44
C GLU A 85 -15.59 -13.63 -5.16
N PRO A 86 -15.44 -12.38 -4.68
CA PRO A 86 -16.18 -11.94 -3.51
C PRO A 86 -17.67 -12.17 -3.78
N PRO A 87 -18.47 -12.68 -2.82
CA PRO A 87 -19.90 -12.98 -3.03
C PRO A 87 -20.76 -11.71 -3.15
N TYR A 88 -20.13 -10.58 -3.41
CA TYR A 88 -20.74 -9.27 -3.43
C TYR A 88 -20.72 -8.76 -4.86
N ASP A 89 -21.91 -8.60 -5.42
CA ASP A 89 -22.14 -7.80 -6.63
C ASP A 89 -22.56 -6.39 -6.24
N ASP A 90 -22.43 -5.45 -7.18
CA ASP A 90 -23.06 -4.14 -7.03
C ASP A 90 -24.58 -4.31 -6.86
N THR A 91 -25.15 -3.59 -5.90
CA THR A 91 -26.60 -3.49 -5.75
C THR A 91 -27.11 -2.20 -6.38
N ALA A 92 -28.42 -2.03 -6.46
CA ALA A 92 -29.01 -0.74 -6.84
C ALA A 92 -28.64 0.41 -5.87
N LYS A 93 -28.16 0.10 -4.65
CA LYS A 93 -27.88 1.09 -3.61
C LYS A 93 -26.40 1.36 -3.43
N LEU A 94 -25.56 0.33 -3.39
CA LEU A 94 -24.14 0.43 -3.04
C LEU A 94 -23.28 -0.48 -3.90
N THR A 95 -22.07 -0.04 -4.20
CA THR A 95 -21.06 -0.88 -4.84
C THR A 95 -20.64 -2.03 -3.94
N TRP A 96 -20.18 -3.14 -4.52
CA TRP A 96 -19.82 -4.35 -3.79
C TRP A 96 -18.77 -4.08 -2.70
N GLY A 97 -17.83 -3.18 -2.95
CA GLY A 97 -16.75 -2.87 -2.00
C GLY A 97 -17.27 -2.28 -0.70
N LEU A 98 -18.29 -1.42 -0.76
CA LEU A 98 -18.93 -0.87 0.44
C LEU A 98 -19.65 -1.96 1.24
N GLN A 99 -20.28 -2.92 0.55
CA GLN A 99 -20.96 -4.05 1.18
C GLN A 99 -19.96 -5.00 1.85
N ALA A 100 -18.84 -5.28 1.18
CA ALA A 100 -17.79 -6.16 1.70
C ALA A 100 -17.20 -5.65 3.02
N ILE A 101 -17.03 -4.33 3.16
CA ILE A 101 -16.55 -3.69 4.39
C ILE A 101 -17.67 -3.32 5.37
N ARG A 102 -18.93 -3.63 5.04
CA ARG A 102 -20.13 -3.31 5.84
C ARG A 102 -20.29 -1.82 6.14
N ALA A 103 -19.89 -0.95 5.20
CA ALA A 103 -19.97 0.50 5.38
C ALA A 103 -21.41 0.99 5.58
N GLU A 104 -22.39 0.26 5.05
CA GLU A 104 -23.82 0.52 5.19
C GLU A 104 -24.33 0.39 6.62
N LEU A 105 -23.66 -0.39 7.48
CA LEU A 105 -24.03 -0.56 8.88
C LEU A 105 -23.54 0.61 9.75
N SER A 106 -22.62 1.43 9.24
CA SER A 106 -22.06 2.57 9.95
C SER A 106 -22.82 3.86 9.65
N SER A 107 -23.22 4.55 10.72
CA SER A 107 -23.77 5.91 10.66
C SER A 107 -22.68 6.99 10.51
N ALA A 108 -21.40 6.63 10.62
CA ALA A 108 -20.31 7.58 10.45
C ALA A 108 -20.17 7.97 8.97
N THR A 109 -20.23 9.27 8.71
CA THR A 109 -20.16 9.84 7.34
C THR A 109 -18.84 10.55 7.05
N GLY A 110 -18.02 10.80 8.08
CA GLY A 110 -16.80 11.61 7.96
C GLY A 110 -17.03 13.13 8.07
N ALA A 111 -18.23 13.58 8.45
CA ALA A 111 -18.50 15.01 8.64
C ALA A 111 -17.51 15.65 9.63
N GLY A 112 -16.91 16.78 9.23
CA GLY A 112 -15.88 17.50 10.01
C GLY A 112 -14.49 16.86 9.97
N ILE A 113 -14.31 15.75 9.26
CA ILE A 113 -13.02 15.09 9.07
C ILE A 113 -12.46 15.47 7.70
N ARG A 114 -11.16 15.74 7.67
CA ARG A 114 -10.39 16.02 6.45
C ARG A 114 -9.73 14.75 5.95
N VAL A 115 -9.93 14.41 4.69
CA VAL A 115 -9.29 13.28 4.03
C VAL A 115 -8.41 13.83 2.91
N ALA A 116 -7.10 13.57 3.01
CA ALA A 116 -6.13 13.95 1.99
C ALA A 116 -5.78 12.76 1.10
N VAL A 117 -5.85 12.94 -0.21
CA VAL A 117 -5.45 11.96 -1.22
C VAL A 117 -4.34 12.57 -2.06
N LEU A 118 -3.15 11.98 -1.99
CA LEU A 118 -1.98 12.38 -2.78
C LEU A 118 -1.86 11.48 -4.00
N ASP A 119 -2.20 11.98 -5.18
CA ASP A 119 -2.33 11.17 -6.39
C ASP A 119 -2.15 12.00 -7.68
N THR A 120 -2.84 11.67 -8.76
CA THR A 120 -2.81 12.31 -10.08
C THR A 120 -3.63 13.60 -10.19
N GLY A 121 -4.30 14.00 -9.10
CA GLY A 121 -5.12 15.21 -8.99
C GLY A 121 -6.57 14.91 -8.64
N PHE A 122 -7.46 15.86 -8.90
CA PHE A 122 -8.90 15.65 -8.82
C PHE A 122 -9.67 16.43 -9.90
N HIS A 123 -10.71 15.80 -10.48
CA HIS A 123 -11.65 16.52 -11.34
C HIS A 123 -12.59 17.42 -10.51
N THR A 124 -12.20 18.68 -10.34
CA THR A 124 -12.90 19.64 -9.46
C THR A 124 -14.34 19.94 -9.90
N GLY A 125 -14.65 19.79 -11.19
CA GLY A 125 -15.99 19.96 -11.77
C GLY A 125 -16.89 18.72 -11.71
N HIS A 126 -16.46 17.63 -11.05
CA HIS A 126 -17.21 16.38 -11.08
C HIS A 126 -18.61 16.52 -10.42
N PRO A 127 -19.71 16.17 -11.11
CA PRO A 127 -21.07 16.46 -10.65
C PRO A 127 -21.45 15.78 -9.33
N ASP A 128 -20.94 14.56 -9.08
CA ASP A 128 -21.16 13.86 -7.80
C ASP A 128 -20.54 14.56 -6.58
N PHE A 129 -19.66 15.55 -6.80
CA PHE A 129 -19.03 16.36 -5.76
C PHE A 129 -19.50 17.82 -5.78
N ALA A 130 -20.57 18.14 -6.52
CA ALA A 130 -21.16 19.48 -6.50
C ALA A 130 -21.58 19.87 -5.07
N GLY A 131 -21.19 21.08 -4.64
CA GLY A 131 -21.51 21.61 -3.30
C GLY A 131 -20.65 21.02 -2.17
N ARG A 132 -19.62 20.23 -2.48
CA ARG A 132 -18.65 19.69 -1.51
C ARG A 132 -17.54 20.68 -1.22
N THR A 133 -17.00 20.61 0.00
CA THR A 133 -15.73 21.25 0.33
C THR A 133 -14.59 20.41 -0.26
N VAL A 134 -13.98 20.93 -1.33
CA VAL A 134 -12.81 20.37 -1.97
C VAL A 134 -11.71 21.42 -2.00
N VAL A 135 -10.55 21.08 -1.45
CA VAL A 135 -9.31 21.84 -1.60
C VAL A 135 -8.40 21.02 -2.49
N ALA A 136 -7.94 21.59 -3.61
CA ALA A 136 -7.10 20.89 -4.56
C ALA A 136 -5.85 21.72 -4.86
N GLU A 137 -4.67 21.10 -4.72
CA GLU A 137 -3.38 21.73 -4.94
C GLU A 137 -2.45 20.78 -5.70
N SER A 138 -1.57 21.33 -6.53
CA SER A 138 -0.56 20.58 -7.25
C SER A 138 0.82 20.83 -6.65
N PHE A 139 1.56 19.76 -6.45
CA PHE A 139 2.96 19.76 -6.03
C PHE A 139 3.89 19.39 -7.19
N ILE A 140 3.36 19.37 -8.41
CA ILE A 140 4.13 19.20 -9.64
C ILE A 140 4.33 20.58 -10.26
N GLU A 141 5.58 20.89 -10.57
CA GLU A 141 5.97 22.14 -11.22
C GLU A 141 5.24 22.31 -12.56
N ASP A 142 4.72 23.51 -12.80
CA ASP A 142 3.98 23.89 -14.01
C ASP A 142 2.68 23.10 -14.30
N GLU A 143 2.18 22.30 -13.35
CA GLU A 143 0.90 21.59 -13.48
C GLU A 143 -0.14 22.10 -12.47
N GLY A 144 -1.40 22.24 -12.92
CA GLY A 144 -2.54 22.51 -12.05
C GLY A 144 -3.05 21.25 -11.34
N PRO A 145 -3.95 21.38 -10.34
CA PRO A 145 -4.42 20.26 -9.53
C PRO A 145 -5.43 19.33 -10.23
N GLU A 146 -5.81 19.68 -11.47
CA GLU A 146 -6.81 18.95 -12.25
C GLU A 146 -6.29 17.54 -12.62
N ASP A 147 -7.16 16.55 -12.49
CA ASP A 147 -6.81 15.17 -12.80
C ASP A 147 -6.93 14.89 -14.30
N LEU A 148 -5.80 14.74 -14.98
CA LEU A 148 -5.73 14.39 -16.40
C LEU A 148 -5.52 12.88 -16.64
N HIS A 149 -5.33 12.09 -15.59
CA HIS A 149 -5.17 10.63 -15.67
C HIS A 149 -6.44 9.88 -15.26
N GLY A 150 -7.12 10.36 -14.21
CA GLY A 150 -8.35 9.81 -13.65
C GLY A 150 -8.16 8.92 -12.42
N HIS A 151 -6.92 8.59 -12.04
CA HIS A 151 -6.67 7.67 -10.91
C HIS A 151 -6.99 8.36 -9.57
N GLY A 152 -6.59 9.62 -9.41
CA GLY A 152 -6.82 10.40 -8.19
C GLY A 152 -8.30 10.67 -7.98
N THR A 153 -9.02 11.00 -9.04
CA THR A 153 -10.48 11.13 -9.03
C THR A 153 -11.17 9.82 -8.63
N HIS A 154 -10.69 8.68 -9.13
CA HIS A 154 -11.21 7.38 -8.74
C HIS A 154 -10.94 7.07 -7.25
N CYS A 155 -9.72 7.30 -6.76
CA CYS A 155 -9.36 7.10 -5.35
C CYS A 155 -10.17 8.00 -4.41
N ILE A 156 -10.32 9.29 -4.75
CA ILE A 156 -11.17 10.22 -4.01
C ILE A 156 -12.63 9.76 -4.08
N GLY A 157 -13.06 9.20 -5.21
CA GLY A 157 -14.36 8.56 -5.37
C GLY A 157 -14.59 7.46 -4.33
N THR A 158 -13.70 6.47 -4.26
CA THR A 158 -13.80 5.39 -3.27
C THR A 158 -13.79 5.90 -1.83
N ALA A 159 -12.94 6.89 -1.52
CA ALA A 159 -12.83 7.42 -0.17
C ALA A 159 -14.04 8.27 0.25
N CYS A 160 -14.47 9.20 -0.61
CA CYS A 160 -15.34 10.33 -0.24
C CYS A 160 -16.55 10.52 -1.16
N GLY A 161 -16.76 9.64 -2.13
CA GLY A 161 -17.91 9.70 -3.04
C GLY A 161 -19.27 9.62 -2.34
N PRO A 162 -20.36 9.94 -3.05
CA PRO A 162 -21.69 9.87 -2.48
C PRO A 162 -22.10 8.42 -2.14
N ARG A 163 -22.90 8.26 -1.08
CA ARG A 163 -23.65 7.02 -0.80
C ARG A 163 -25.03 6.99 -1.48
N SER A 164 -25.43 8.09 -2.10
CA SER A 164 -26.67 8.19 -2.90
C SER A 164 -26.44 9.18 -4.03
N ARG A 165 -26.67 8.76 -5.27
CA ARG A 165 -26.51 9.58 -6.47
C ARG A 165 -27.55 9.20 -7.53
N SER A 166 -27.81 10.11 -8.46
CA SER A 166 -28.61 9.80 -9.64
C SER A 166 -27.79 8.96 -10.63
N GLY A 167 -28.30 7.80 -11.03
CA GLY A 167 -27.70 7.01 -12.12
C GLY A 167 -26.73 5.91 -11.68
N GLY A 168 -26.77 5.46 -10.42
CA GLY A 168 -26.04 4.27 -9.98
C GLY A 168 -25.95 4.11 -8.46
N PRO A 169 -25.31 3.03 -7.99
CA PRO A 169 -25.04 2.84 -6.58
C PRO A 169 -24.12 3.94 -6.01
N GLY A 170 -24.25 4.17 -4.70
CA GLY A 170 -23.26 4.90 -3.93
C GLY A 170 -21.95 4.10 -3.79
N TYR A 171 -20.83 4.81 -3.71
CA TYR A 171 -19.51 4.20 -3.81
C TYR A 171 -18.47 4.75 -2.83
N GLY A 172 -18.78 5.81 -2.07
CA GLY A 172 -17.85 6.38 -1.10
C GLY A 172 -18.00 5.88 0.34
N VAL A 173 -16.87 5.65 1.00
CA VAL A 173 -16.81 5.24 2.41
C VAL A 173 -17.22 6.37 3.36
N ALA A 174 -16.65 7.57 3.18
CA ALA A 174 -16.84 8.75 4.01
C ALA A 174 -17.54 9.87 3.21
N PRO A 175 -18.84 9.71 2.90
CA PRO A 175 -19.56 10.58 1.98
C PRO A 175 -19.83 11.98 2.51
N ALA A 176 -19.29 12.41 3.66
CA ALA A 176 -19.42 13.76 4.22
C ALA A 176 -18.07 14.37 4.64
N ALA A 177 -16.95 13.71 4.33
CA ALA A 177 -15.61 14.25 4.58
C ALA A 177 -15.29 15.47 3.71
N GLU A 178 -14.46 16.37 4.25
CA GLU A 178 -13.80 17.43 3.51
C GLU A 178 -12.65 16.83 2.70
N ILE A 179 -12.59 17.13 1.41
CA ILE A 179 -11.66 16.49 0.47
C ILE A 179 -10.46 17.41 0.26
N TYR A 180 -9.26 16.85 0.43
CA TYR A 180 -7.99 17.50 0.11
C TYR A 180 -7.30 16.67 -0.98
N SER A 181 -7.21 17.22 -2.19
CA SER A 181 -6.49 16.59 -3.30
C SER A 181 -5.11 17.21 -3.42
N GLY A 182 -4.06 16.40 -3.32
CA GLY A 182 -2.70 16.81 -3.61
C GLY A 182 -2.19 16.08 -4.85
N LYS A 183 -2.00 16.79 -5.95
CA LYS A 183 -1.41 16.19 -7.14
C LYS A 183 0.11 16.04 -6.96
N VAL A 184 0.58 14.80 -6.93
CA VAL A 184 2.00 14.41 -6.82
C VAL A 184 2.44 13.46 -7.95
N LEU A 185 1.50 13.01 -8.78
CA LEU A 185 1.74 12.20 -9.98
C LEU A 185 1.34 12.94 -11.26
N ASP A 186 2.17 12.83 -12.29
CA ASP A 186 1.94 13.45 -13.60
C ASP A 186 0.79 12.79 -14.38
N VAL A 187 0.53 13.25 -15.60
CA VAL A 187 -0.53 12.72 -16.48
C VAL A 187 -0.36 11.25 -16.87
N ASN A 188 0.81 10.67 -16.65
CA ASN A 188 1.12 9.26 -16.89
C ASN A 188 1.17 8.44 -15.58
N GLY A 189 0.76 9.04 -14.45
CA GLY A 189 0.79 8.40 -13.14
C GLY A 189 2.20 8.27 -12.54
N ARG A 190 3.17 9.08 -12.99
CA ARG A 190 4.56 9.01 -12.54
C ARG A 190 4.88 10.10 -11.54
N ALA A 191 5.65 9.75 -10.51
CA ALA A 191 6.28 10.72 -9.62
C ALA A 191 7.71 11.01 -10.10
N GLN A 192 8.14 12.27 -10.10
CA GLN A 192 9.56 12.62 -10.02
C GLN A 192 9.85 13.08 -8.59
N ILE A 193 10.52 12.23 -7.81
CA ILE A 193 11.12 12.67 -6.56
C ILE A 193 12.44 13.35 -6.92
N ARG A 194 12.47 14.68 -6.92
CA ARG A 194 13.74 15.40 -6.90
C ARG A 194 14.26 15.39 -5.47
N GLN A 195 15.41 14.73 -5.25
CA GLN A 195 16.17 14.90 -4.01
C GLN A 195 16.57 16.37 -3.90
N PHE A 196 16.24 16.99 -2.77
CA PHE A 196 16.83 18.26 -2.35
C PHE A 196 18.27 18.04 -1.87
#